data_AF-A0A4P7YKQ9-F1
#
_entry.id   AF-A0A4P7YKQ9-F1
#
_cell.length_a   1.000
_cell.length_b   1.000
_cell.length_c   1.000
_cell.angle_alpha   90.00
_cell.angle_beta   90.00
_cell.angle_gamma   90.00
#
_symmetry.space_group_name_H-M   'P 1'
#
loop_
_entity.id
_entity.type
_entity.pdbx_description
1 polymer ?
#
loop_
_entity_poly.entity_id
_entity_poly.type
_entity_poly.pdbx_seq_one_letter_code
_entity_poly.pdbx_strand_id
1 'polypeptide(L)'
;MPSLFPVPTAHRIDRQRLLSVALIPFAAAIAMASTVAATGFTASPLGEASSTLGFLLDFVKFCYLAVAMAHLSGAIADHTCGSLAAGLSMDEYDAPEPISRDEFWRAFPNHVDGAAIAGAAALLCVIAGSLVS
;
A
#
# COMPACT_ATOMS: atom_id res chain seq x y z
N MET A 1 -27.75 13.87 -24.70
CA MET A 1 -26.49 14.20 -24.00
C MET A 1 -26.17 13.03 -23.08
N PRO A 2 -25.01 12.36 -23.22
CA PRO A 2 -24.66 11.28 -22.30
C PRO A 2 -24.46 11.90 -20.91
N SER A 3 -25.24 11.48 -19.92
CA SER A 3 -25.03 11.89 -18.54
C SER A 3 -23.72 11.25 -18.09
N LEU A 4 -22.69 12.06 -17.91
CA LEU A 4 -21.49 11.63 -17.19
C LEU A 4 -21.95 11.12 -15.82
N PHE A 5 -21.65 9.86 -15.51
CA PHE A 5 -21.90 9.34 -14.17
C PHE A 5 -21.21 10.26 -13.17
N PRO A 6 -21.90 10.74 -12.13
CA PRO A 6 -21.31 11.65 -11.17
C PRO A 6 -20.07 10.98 -10.55
N VAL A 7 -18.94 11.68 -10.60
CA VAL A 7 -17.69 11.20 -9.98
C VAL A 7 -17.94 11.05 -8.48
N PRO A 8 -17.70 9.88 -7.87
CA PRO A 8 -17.89 9.68 -6.43
C PRO A 8 -16.98 10.63 -5.64
N THR A 9 -17.53 11.35 -4.67
CA THR A 9 -16.79 12.32 -3.85
C THR A 9 -16.62 11.83 -2.42
N ALA A 10 -15.37 11.79 -1.94
CA ALA A 10 -15.07 11.53 -0.53
C ALA A 10 -15.58 12.67 0.36
N HIS A 11 -16.20 12.31 1.49
CA HIS A 11 -16.68 13.25 2.50
C HIS A 11 -15.66 13.49 3.62
N ARG A 12 -14.73 12.54 3.84
CA ARG A 12 -13.69 12.63 4.87
C ARG A 12 -12.34 12.11 4.38
N ILE A 13 -11.27 12.67 4.94
CA ILE A 13 -9.91 12.17 4.76
C ILE A 13 -9.52 11.40 6.03
N ASP A 14 -9.32 10.10 5.88
CA ASP A 14 -8.71 9.25 6.89
C ASP A 14 -7.18 9.39 6.84
N ARG A 15 -6.67 10.28 7.68
CA ARG A 15 -5.22 10.53 7.77
C ARG A 15 -4.46 9.33 8.29
N GLN A 16 -5.05 8.51 9.17
CA GLN A 16 -4.37 7.35 9.74
C GLN A 16 -4.14 6.30 8.67
N ARG A 17 -5.17 6.03 7.84
CA ARG A 17 -5.05 5.11 6.72
C ARG A 17 -4.12 5.64 5.62
N LEU A 18 -4.15 6.95 5.35
CA LEU A 18 -3.21 7.56 4.41
C LEU A 18 -1.76 7.41 4.88
N LEU A 19 -1.50 7.71 6.15
CA LEU A 19 -0.18 7.58 6.74
C LEU A 19 0.26 6.12 6.84
N SER A 20 -0.64 5.17 7.10
CA SER A 20 -0.27 3.75 7.18
C SER A 20 0.19 3.21 5.83
N VAL A 21 -0.56 3.49 4.75
CA VAL A 21 -0.21 3.09 3.38
C VAL A 21 1.13 3.70 2.95
N ALA A 22 1.37 4.96 3.30
CA ALA A 22 2.58 5.65 2.90
C ALA A 22 3.79 5.30 3.78
N LEU A 23 3.65 5.27 5.11
CA LEU A 23 4.79 5.27 6.05
C LEU A 23 5.19 3.88 6.54
N ILE A 24 4.29 2.89 6.61
CA ILE A 24 4.64 1.55 7.11
C ILE A 24 5.73 0.91 6.24
N PRO A 25 5.65 0.94 4.89
CA PRO A 25 6.72 0.41 4.04
C PRO A 25 8.06 1.12 4.24
N PHE A 26 8.05 2.45 4.44
CA PHE A 26 9.26 3.21 4.75
C PHE A 26 9.84 2.85 6.11
N ALA A 27 9.01 2.72 7.15
CA ALA A 27 9.46 2.33 8.48
C ALA A 27 10.09 0.91 8.47
N ALA A 28 9.46 -0.02 7.76
CA ALA A 28 10.01 -1.37 7.56
C ALA A 28 11.37 -1.33 6.86
N ALA A 29 11.53 -0.48 5.86
CA ALA A 29 12.80 -0.30 5.15
C ALA A 29 13.90 0.31 6.02
N ILE A 30 13.58 1.30 6.86
CA ILE A 30 14.53 1.87 7.83
C ILE A 30 14.97 0.79 8.83
N ALA A 31 14.03 0.00 9.33
CA ALA A 31 14.35 -1.12 10.22
C ALA A 31 15.29 -2.12 9.52
N MET A 32 14.97 -2.52 8.29
CA MET A 32 15.81 -3.43 7.51
C MET A 32 17.21 -2.85 7.22
N ALA A 33 17.29 -1.55 6.88
CA ALA A 33 18.55 -0.84 6.68
C ALA A 33 19.41 -0.83 7.95
N SER A 34 18.80 -0.60 9.11
CA SER A 34 19.51 -0.64 10.38
C SER A 34 20.05 -2.04 10.69
N THR A 35 19.30 -3.10 10.35
CA THR A 35 19.75 -4.48 10.50
C THR A 35 20.93 -4.80 9.58
N VAL A 36 20.87 -4.40 8.30
CA VAL A 36 21.99 -4.61 7.36
C VAL A 36 23.23 -3.83 7.79
N ALA A 37 23.06 -2.59 8.27
CA ALA A 37 24.17 -1.80 8.79
C ALA A 37 24.81 -2.44 10.04
N ALA A 38 24.00 -3.03 10.92
CA ALA A 38 24.47 -3.66 12.15
C ALA A 38 25.16 -5.02 11.92
N THR A 39 24.71 -5.81 10.92
CA THR A 39 25.25 -7.15 10.67
C THR A 39 26.42 -7.15 9.68
N GLY A 40 26.63 -6.07 8.93
CA GLY A 40 27.70 -5.95 7.92
C GLY A 40 27.56 -6.91 6.74
N PHE A 41 26.57 -7.80 6.76
CA PHE A 41 26.20 -8.67 5.66
C PHE A 41 25.16 -7.96 4.82
N THR A 42 25.55 -7.51 3.63
CA THR A 42 24.60 -7.43 2.52
C THR A 42 24.19 -8.86 2.25
N ALA A 43 23.01 -9.27 2.74
CA ALA A 43 22.43 -10.54 2.33
C ALA A 43 22.17 -10.45 0.82
N SER A 44 23.12 -10.88 -0.03
CA SER A 44 22.72 -11.47 -1.30
C SER A 44 21.94 -12.73 -0.91
N PRO A 45 20.59 -12.73 -0.93
CA PRO A 45 19.87 -13.12 -2.15
C PRO A 45 18.39 -12.64 -2.20
N LEU A 46 18.07 -11.49 -2.78
CA LEU A 46 16.70 -11.11 -3.21
C LEU A 46 16.82 -10.16 -4.42
N GLY A 47 17.19 -10.67 -5.60
CA GLY A 47 17.35 -9.89 -6.83
C GLY A 47 18.79 -9.48 -7.18
N GLU A 48 18.98 -9.01 -8.42
CA GLU A 48 20.25 -8.65 -9.07
C GLU A 48 21.02 -7.47 -8.41
N ALA A 49 20.66 -7.06 -7.19
CA ALA A 49 21.23 -5.90 -6.54
C ALA A 49 22.62 -6.21 -5.96
N SER A 50 23.66 -5.58 -6.52
CA SER A 50 25.05 -5.66 -6.06
C SER A 50 25.39 -4.70 -4.90
N SER A 51 24.41 -3.92 -4.41
CA SER A 51 24.60 -2.88 -3.40
C SER A 51 23.51 -2.88 -2.31
N THR A 52 23.87 -2.44 -1.10
CA THR A 52 22.94 -2.27 0.04
C THR A 52 21.75 -1.37 -0.31
N LEU A 53 22.01 -0.30 -1.07
CA LEU A 53 20.96 0.63 -1.49
C LEU A 53 20.01 -0.02 -2.50
N GLY A 54 20.53 -0.81 -3.44
CA GLY A 54 19.70 -1.61 -4.37
C GLY A 54 18.81 -2.60 -3.63
N PHE A 55 19.36 -3.34 -2.67
CA PHE A 55 18.58 -4.26 -1.83
C PHE A 55 17.45 -3.54 -1.07
N LEU A 56 17.72 -2.37 -0.49
CA LEU A 56 16.70 -1.60 0.23
C LEU A 56 15.61 -1.07 -0.71
N LEU A 57 15.97 -0.62 -1.90
CA LEU A 57 15.00 -0.17 -2.90
C LEU A 57 14.12 -1.32 -3.39
N ASP A 58 14.69 -2.51 -3.63
CA ASP A 58 13.94 -3.71 -3.98
C ASP A 58 13.00 -4.13 -2.83
N PHE A 59 13.48 -4.12 -1.58
CA PHE A 59 12.66 -4.43 -0.42
C PHE A 59 11.49 -3.45 -0.26
N VAL A 60 11.74 -2.13 -0.32
CA VAL A 60 10.69 -1.09 -0.24
C VAL A 60 9.66 -1.27 -1.36
N LYS A 61 10.13 -1.51 -2.58
CA LYS A 61 9.29 -1.77 -3.75
C LYS A 61 8.39 -2.98 -3.51
N PHE A 62 8.93 -4.10 -3.00
CA PHE A 62 8.13 -5.27 -2.68
C PHE A 62 7.08 -4.98 -1.61
N CYS A 63 7.44 -4.24 -0.55
CA CYS A 63 6.48 -3.83 0.48
C CYS A 63 5.34 -2.99 -0.10
N TYR A 64 5.63 -2.00 -0.95
CA TYR A 64 4.60 -1.19 -1.58
C TYR A 64 3.73 -2.00 -2.56
N LEU A 65 4.33 -2.93 -3.31
CA LEU A 65 3.57 -3.81 -4.19
C LEU A 65 2.62 -4.73 -3.40
N ALA A 66 3.08 -5.26 -2.25
CA ALA A 66 2.25 -6.07 -1.36
C ALA A 66 1.08 -5.26 -0.79
N VAL A 67 1.32 -4.02 -0.36
CA VAL A 67 0.26 -3.10 0.10
C VAL A 67 -0.72 -2.82 -1.05
N ALA A 68 -0.23 -2.56 -2.26
CA ALA A 68 -1.09 -2.32 -3.42
C ALA A 68 -2.00 -3.52 -3.72
N MET A 69 -1.43 -4.73 -3.68
CA MET A 69 -2.19 -5.97 -3.89
C MET A 69 -3.21 -6.23 -2.78
N ALA A 70 -2.86 -6.00 -1.52
CA ALA A 70 -3.77 -6.16 -0.38
C ALA A 70 -4.98 -5.21 -0.47
N HIS A 71 -4.73 -3.97 -0.89
CA HIS A 71 -5.78 -2.99 -1.12
C HIS A 71 -6.65 -3.36 -2.34
N LEU A 72 -6.05 -3.80 -3.44
CA LEU A 72 -6.78 -4.24 -4.63
C LEU A 72 -7.64 -5.49 -4.35
N SER A 73 -7.10 -6.45 -3.61
CA SER A 73 -7.86 -7.63 -3.18
C SER A 73 -9.01 -7.25 -2.25
N GLY A 74 -8.81 -6.28 -1.37
CA GLY A 74 -9.88 -5.72 -0.54
C GLY A 74 -10.98 -5.06 -1.39
N ALA A 75 -10.61 -4.25 -2.38
CA ALA A 75 -11.59 -3.65 -3.30
C ALA A 75 -12.38 -4.71 -4.09
N ILE A 76 -11.71 -5.76 -4.55
CA ILE A 76 -12.37 -6.88 -5.27
C ILE A 76 -13.31 -7.61 -4.31
N ALA A 77 -12.85 -7.96 -3.10
CA ALA A 77 -13.65 -8.65 -2.09
C ALA A 77 -14.89 -7.84 -1.68
N ASP A 78 -14.74 -6.53 -1.48
CA ASP A 78 -15.84 -5.62 -1.17
C ASP A 78 -16.87 -5.59 -2.31
N HIS A 79 -16.39 -5.59 -3.56
CA HIS A 79 -17.24 -5.55 -4.75
C HIS A 79 -17.94 -6.89 -5.03
N THR A 80 -17.29 -8.03 -4.78
CA THR A 80 -17.82 -9.37 -5.11
C THR A 80 -18.64 -10.00 -4.00
N CYS A 81 -18.27 -9.78 -2.74
CA CYS A 81 -18.82 -10.51 -1.60
C CYS A 81 -19.64 -9.63 -0.65
N GLY A 82 -19.69 -8.32 -0.87
CA GLY A 82 -20.29 -7.38 0.09
C GLY A 82 -19.39 -7.26 1.32
N SER A 83 -18.42 -6.35 1.24
CA SER A 83 -17.56 -5.92 2.36
C SER A 83 -17.08 -7.04 3.29
N LEU A 84 -16.27 -7.98 2.79
CA LEU A 84 -15.43 -8.78 3.68
C LEU A 84 -14.18 -7.98 3.97
N ALA A 85 -14.15 -7.35 5.15
CA ALA A 85 -13.02 -6.56 5.62
C ALA A 85 -11.71 -7.32 5.37
N ALA A 86 -10.87 -6.77 4.48
CA ALA A 86 -9.49 -7.22 4.30
C ALA A 86 -8.70 -6.77 5.53
N GLY A 87 -8.91 -7.50 6.63
CA GLY A 87 -8.36 -7.23 7.95
C GLY A 87 -6.85 -7.27 7.95
N LEU A 88 -6.24 -6.10 7.81
CA LEU A 88 -4.86 -5.83 8.20
C LEU A 88 -4.78 -4.93 9.45
N SER A 89 -5.92 -4.55 10.02
CA SER A 89 -6.05 -3.92 11.34
C SER A 89 -6.39 -5.00 12.37
N MET A 90 -5.50 -5.25 13.33
CA MET A 90 -5.78 -6.13 14.47
C MET A 90 -6.89 -5.59 15.41
N ASP A 91 -7.37 -4.37 15.17
CA ASP A 91 -8.40 -3.66 15.94
C ASP A 91 -9.82 -3.77 15.35
N GLU A 92 -10.00 -4.49 14.24
CA GLU A 92 -11.26 -4.46 13.48
C GLU A 92 -12.26 -5.56 13.87
N TYR A 93 -12.03 -6.23 15.00
CA TYR A 93 -12.94 -7.26 15.52
C TYR A 93 -14.25 -6.70 16.11
N ASP A 94 -14.39 -5.36 16.18
CA ASP A 94 -15.56 -4.64 16.72
C ASP A 94 -16.29 -3.74 15.69
N ALA A 95 -16.02 -3.83 14.38
CA ALA A 95 -16.67 -2.97 13.38
C ALA A 95 -18.05 -3.54 12.92
N PRO A 96 -19.12 -2.71 12.89
CA PRO A 96 -20.50 -3.15 12.67
C PRO A 96 -20.84 -3.38 11.19
N GLU A 97 -21.89 -4.18 10.96
CA GLU A 97 -22.70 -4.51 9.76
C GLU A 97 -22.22 -4.09 8.34
N PRO A 98 -22.51 -4.92 7.30
CA PRO A 98 -21.97 -4.75 5.95
C PRO A 98 -22.21 -3.35 5.38
N ILE A 99 -21.10 -2.70 5.04
CA ILE A 99 -21.01 -1.33 4.54
C ILE A 99 -21.79 -1.20 3.22
N SER A 100 -22.68 -0.22 3.14
CA SER A 100 -23.46 0.05 1.93
C SER A 100 -22.54 0.52 0.79
N ARG A 101 -22.90 0.25 -0.49
CA ARG A 101 -22.09 0.67 -1.66
C ARG A 101 -21.78 2.18 -1.70
N ASP A 102 -22.62 3.01 -1.10
CA ASP A 102 -22.43 4.46 -1.00
C ASP A 102 -21.35 4.86 0.02
N GLU A 103 -21.02 3.99 0.97
CA GLU A 103 -19.97 4.23 1.98
C GLU A 103 -18.56 3.90 1.50
N PHE A 104 -18.42 3.03 0.48
CA PHE A 104 -17.13 2.70 -0.12
C PHE A 104 -16.35 3.94 -0.59
N TRP A 105 -17.06 4.95 -1.12
CA TRP A 105 -16.48 6.19 -1.62
C TRP A 105 -16.46 7.32 -0.59
N ARG A 106 -16.96 7.13 0.64
CA ARG A 106 -17.09 8.23 1.63
C ARG A 106 -15.76 8.66 2.25
N ALA A 107 -14.75 7.79 2.28
CA ALA A 107 -13.47 8.07 2.94
C ALA A 107 -12.28 7.90 1.99
N PHE A 108 -11.39 8.89 1.98
CA PHE A 108 -10.10 8.83 1.29
C PHE A 108 -8.97 8.58 2.30
N PRO A 109 -8.03 7.65 2.06
CA PRO A 109 -8.03 6.71 0.93
C PRO A 109 -9.04 5.58 1.15
N ASN A 110 -9.79 5.23 0.10
CA ASN A 110 -10.49 3.94 0.03
C ASN A 110 -9.52 2.82 -0.43
N HIS A 111 -10.02 1.61 -0.67
CA HIS A 111 -9.18 0.51 -1.15
C HIS A 111 -8.53 0.79 -2.52
N VAL A 112 -9.24 1.42 -3.45
CA VAL A 112 -8.67 1.78 -4.77
C VAL A 112 -7.63 2.88 -4.63
N ASP A 113 -7.90 3.91 -3.81
CA ASP A 113 -6.96 4.99 -3.55
C ASP A 113 -5.68 4.47 -2.87
N GLY A 114 -5.83 3.58 -1.88
CA GLY A 114 -4.70 2.94 -1.19
C GLY A 114 -3.86 2.11 -2.15
N ALA A 115 -4.50 1.33 -3.04
CA ALA A 115 -3.79 0.57 -4.07
C ALA A 115 -3.05 1.49 -5.05
N ALA A 116 -3.68 2.58 -5.48
CA ALA A 116 -3.08 3.55 -6.39
C ALA A 116 -1.88 4.28 -5.77
N ILE A 117 -2.00 4.74 -4.52
CA ILE A 117 -0.91 5.40 -3.78
C ILE A 117 0.28 4.45 -3.62
N ALA A 118 0.02 3.22 -3.18
CA ALA A 118 1.07 2.22 -3.00
C ALA A 118 1.71 1.83 -4.35
N GLY A 119 0.92 1.67 -5.41
CA GLY A 119 1.41 1.40 -6.76
C GLY A 119 2.27 2.55 -7.32
N ALA A 120 1.86 3.80 -7.11
CA ALA A 120 2.64 4.98 -7.50
C ALA A 120 3.97 5.05 -6.72
N ALA A 121 3.96 4.74 -5.42
CA ALA A 121 5.18 4.68 -4.61
C ALA A 121 6.12 3.55 -5.08
N ALA A 122 5.58 2.37 -5.41
CA ALA A 122 6.36 1.29 -6.00
C ALA A 122 6.99 1.69 -7.34
N LEU A 123 6.24 2.39 -8.21
CA LEU A 123 6.76 2.89 -9.49
C LEU A 123 7.89 3.91 -9.28
N LEU A 124 7.74 4.82 -8.32
CA LEU A 124 8.81 5.76 -7.96
C LEU A 124 10.06 5.03 -7.47
N CYS A 125 9.91 3.95 -6.70
CA CYS A 125 11.05 3.12 -6.28
C CYS A 125 11.73 2.42 -7.47
N VAL A 126 10.96 1.97 -8.47
CA VAL A 126 11.52 1.43 -9.72
C VAL A 126 12.32 2.48 -10.49
N ILE A 127 11.75 3.68 -10.66
CA ILE A 127 12.42 4.78 -11.33
C ILE A 127 13.70 5.17 -10.57
N ALA A 128 13.63 5.31 -9.24
CA ALA A 128 14.78 5.60 -8.41
C ALA A 128 15.86 4.52 -8.52
N GLY A 129 15.48 3.24 -8.48
CA GLY A 129 16.41 2.11 -8.67
C GLY A 129 17.09 2.16 -10.04
N SER A 130 16.36 2.49 -11.11
CA SER A 130 16.93 2.62 -12.46
C SER A 130 17.93 3.77 -12.63
N LEU A 131 17.91 4.76 -11.73
CA LEU A 131 18.84 5.90 -11.73
C LEU A 131 20.09 5.65 -10.87
N VAL A 132 20.07 4.60 -10.04
CA VAL A 132 21.10 4.30 -9.03
C VAL A 132 21.88 3.02 -9.37
N SER A 133 21.31 2.11 -10.18
CA SER A 133 22.01 0.98 -10.82
C SER A 133 22.83 1.43 -12.03
#